data_AF-A0A3D2DM00-F1
#
_entry.id   AF-A0A3D2DM00-F1
#
_cell.length_a   1.000
_cell.length_b   1.000
_cell.length_c   1.000
_cell.angle_alpha   90.00
_cell.angle_beta   90.00
_cell.angle_gamma   90.00
#
_symmetry.space_group_name_H-M   'P 1'
#
loop_
_entity.id
_entity.type
_entity.pdbx_description
1 polymer ?
#
loop_
_entity_poly.entity_id
_entity_poly.type
_entity_poly.pdbx_seq_one_letter_code
_entity_poly.pdbx_strand_id
1 'polypeptide(L)'
;MEIFMAVMFFVTNLFIIMIMRLTMVSSFEYKAGMYLGVHIPAEKKEDAEVTSLMSRTKKQFNVFNNINIVLSIVICGICVVNMIISIFIYILWIFVYTVGIQLIVIAGHRKMYELKMKNGWLIEEQKKVYIDTRLSASNGKTSVSMKYHWMLIVLTAVIYIPVVLVRHSDMLFRDMNIYFIVSIVVAVVLYIFNIYVNSRERTVYSENSDVNITMNQIYKKYVSLGLIMMSLFNTIAFSYIATEYMLHGILYGADIIVYSIVNFTGSIIMIVFFVVAGRKRTEVLAADDTPLYVDDDEYWKYGFYYNPNDRHMLIKNRMYDMNYAFNYANRGAQILVGILTVVITASCIFTVAVLVPFIHVKMNVYIADDTFMAAGGGYKCSININDIQEVQLFNEMPKDNFTRTNGGSTNEYDIGNYKGRTYGKCMLFIWDGYSPVLMIKSSNKTVFVNSKEDGYIKQMYEKLTDYQKSSHGL
;
A
#
# COMPACT_ATOMS: atom_id res chain seq x y z
N MET A 1 -20.56 10.33 0.89
CA MET A 1 -19.12 9.96 1.00
C MET A 1 -18.84 8.60 0.35
N GLU A 2 -19.80 7.70 0.46
CA GLU A 2 -19.84 6.31 0.00
C GLU A 2 -19.66 6.19 -1.52
N ILE A 3 -20.36 7.01 -2.32
CA ILE A 3 -20.22 7.03 -3.79
C ILE A 3 -18.79 7.38 -4.21
N PHE A 4 -18.21 8.40 -3.59
CA PHE A 4 -16.84 8.81 -3.87
C PHE A 4 -15.84 7.68 -3.55
N MET A 5 -16.00 7.01 -2.40
CA MET A 5 -15.16 5.86 -2.06
C MET A 5 -15.38 4.66 -2.99
N ALA A 6 -16.62 4.39 -3.40
CA ALA A 6 -16.91 3.34 -4.37
C ALA A 6 -16.21 3.60 -5.72
N VAL A 7 -16.19 4.85 -6.18
CA VAL A 7 -15.44 5.26 -7.38
C VAL A 7 -13.93 5.09 -7.18
N MET A 8 -13.39 5.52 -6.04
CA MET A 8 -11.96 5.34 -5.74
C MET A 8 -11.57 3.86 -5.71
N PHE A 9 -12.36 3.00 -5.06
CA PHE A 9 -12.13 1.56 -5.03
C PHE A 9 -12.23 0.96 -6.43
N PHE A 10 -13.21 1.37 -7.23
CA PHE A 10 -13.36 0.88 -8.59
C PHE A 10 -12.14 1.20 -9.44
N VAL A 11 -11.69 2.46 -9.44
CA VAL A 11 -10.50 2.88 -10.17
C VAL A 11 -9.27 2.10 -9.70
N THR A 12 -9.09 1.98 -8.39
CA THR A 12 -7.98 1.23 -7.79
C THR A 12 -7.99 -0.24 -8.23
N ASN A 13 -9.16 -0.87 -8.24
CA ASN A 13 -9.32 -2.27 -8.64
C ASN A 13 -9.00 -2.50 -10.11
N LEU A 14 -9.46 -1.60 -10.98
CA LEU A 14 -9.11 -1.64 -12.39
C LEU A 14 -7.60 -1.53 -12.60
N PHE A 15 -6.93 -0.62 -11.89
CA PHE A 15 -5.48 -0.50 -11.96
C PHE A 15 -4.77 -1.77 -11.47
N ILE A 16 -5.19 -2.33 -10.33
CA ILE A 16 -4.62 -3.59 -9.80
C ILE A 16 -4.76 -4.72 -10.82
N ILE A 17 -5.96 -4.93 -11.36
CA ILE A 17 -6.21 -6.00 -12.33
C ILE A 17 -5.43 -5.76 -13.62
N MET A 18 -5.40 -4.53 -14.12
CA MET A 18 -4.66 -4.16 -15.33
C MET A 18 -3.16 -4.39 -15.15
N ILE A 19 -2.56 -3.92 -14.05
CA ILE A 19 -1.13 -4.08 -13.78
C ILE A 19 -0.76 -5.56 -13.66
N MET A 20 -1.55 -6.35 -12.93
CA MET A 20 -1.33 -7.79 -12.81
C MET A 20 -1.43 -8.48 -14.17
N ARG A 21 -2.44 -8.13 -14.97
CA ARG A 21 -2.64 -8.67 -16.31
C ARG A 21 -1.46 -8.36 -17.24
N LEU A 22 -1.05 -7.09 -17.32
CA LEU A 22 0.05 -6.65 -18.18
C LEU A 22 1.40 -7.23 -17.75
N THR A 23 1.60 -7.40 -16.46
CA THR A 23 2.82 -8.02 -15.92
C THR A 23 2.92 -9.49 -16.33
N MET A 24 1.83 -10.23 -16.15
CA MET A 24 1.83 -11.69 -16.33
C MET A 24 1.60 -12.15 -17.76
N VAL A 25 1.03 -11.32 -18.64
CA VAL A 25 0.76 -11.71 -20.05
C VAL A 25 2.05 -12.07 -20.79
N SER A 26 3.17 -11.43 -20.43
CA SER A 26 4.50 -11.68 -21.00
C SER A 26 4.95 -13.14 -20.85
N SER A 27 4.52 -13.83 -19.78
CA SER A 27 4.84 -15.25 -19.54
C SER A 27 4.23 -16.19 -20.59
N PHE A 28 3.22 -15.74 -21.34
CA PHE A 28 2.59 -16.53 -22.40
C PHE A 28 3.23 -16.32 -23.77
N GLU A 29 4.22 -15.43 -23.89
CA GLU A 29 4.96 -15.16 -25.12
C GLU A 29 6.28 -15.92 -25.10
N TYR A 30 6.71 -16.42 -26.25
CA TYR A 30 8.01 -17.10 -26.35
C TYR A 30 9.12 -16.05 -26.33
N LYS A 31 9.86 -15.97 -25.22
CA LYS A 31 10.91 -14.97 -25.03
C LYS A 31 12.12 -15.62 -24.39
N ALA A 32 13.32 -15.30 -24.91
CA ALA A 32 14.58 -15.82 -24.40
C ALA A 32 14.59 -17.36 -24.23
N GLY A 33 14.01 -18.08 -25.20
CA GLY A 33 13.94 -19.55 -25.16
C GLY A 33 12.89 -20.14 -24.21
N MET A 34 12.01 -19.32 -23.62
CA MET A 34 11.09 -19.77 -22.57
C MET A 34 9.61 -19.59 -22.90
N TYR A 35 8.79 -20.49 -22.36
CA TYR A 35 7.34 -20.32 -22.15
C TYR A 35 7.00 -20.55 -20.68
N LEU A 36 6.16 -19.70 -20.09
CA LEU A 36 5.78 -19.77 -18.67
C LEU A 36 7.00 -19.86 -17.73
N GLY A 37 8.14 -19.30 -18.13
CA GLY A 37 9.39 -19.39 -17.39
C GLY A 37 10.05 -20.78 -17.39
N VAL A 38 9.79 -21.63 -18.37
CA VAL A 38 10.48 -22.91 -18.60
C VAL A 38 11.18 -22.85 -19.95
N HIS A 39 12.44 -23.26 -20.01
CA HIS A 39 13.21 -23.32 -21.26
C HIS A 39 12.70 -24.47 -22.14
N ILE A 40 12.23 -24.12 -23.33
CA ILE A 40 11.74 -25.06 -24.34
C ILE A 40 12.55 -24.85 -25.63
N PRO A 41 13.15 -25.90 -26.22
CA PRO A 41 13.90 -25.78 -27.46
C PRO A 41 13.08 -25.09 -28.56
N ALA A 42 13.71 -24.21 -29.34
CA ALA A 42 13.02 -23.42 -30.37
C ALA A 42 12.28 -24.29 -31.40
N GLU A 43 12.84 -25.46 -31.72
CA GLU A 43 12.25 -26.47 -32.61
C GLU A 43 10.95 -27.08 -32.06
N LYS A 44 10.74 -27.04 -30.74
CA LYS A 44 9.60 -27.64 -30.03
C LYS A 44 8.58 -26.60 -29.57
N LYS A 45 8.80 -25.32 -29.88
CA LYS A 45 7.90 -24.22 -29.48
C LYS A 45 6.46 -24.42 -30.01
N GLU A 46 6.32 -25.02 -31.19
CA GLU A 46 5.06 -25.29 -31.90
C GLU A 46 4.56 -26.72 -31.71
N ASP A 47 5.18 -27.50 -30.80
CA ASP A 47 4.71 -28.83 -30.46
C ASP A 47 3.24 -28.80 -29.99
N ALA A 48 2.47 -29.83 -30.36
CA ALA A 48 1.04 -29.88 -30.08
C ALA A 48 0.74 -29.89 -28.56
N GLU A 49 1.55 -30.57 -27.75
CA GLU A 49 1.37 -30.61 -26.29
C GLU A 49 1.68 -29.24 -25.67
N VAL A 50 2.74 -28.56 -26.16
CA VAL A 50 3.12 -27.20 -25.73
C VAL A 50 2.04 -26.19 -26.07
N THR A 51 1.59 -26.17 -27.33
CA THR A 51 0.59 -25.22 -27.83
C THR A 51 -0.77 -25.40 -27.13
N SER A 52 -1.17 -26.64 -26.91
CA SER A 52 -2.39 -26.99 -26.17
C SER A 52 -2.32 -26.51 -24.71
N LEU A 53 -1.21 -26.77 -24.02
CA LEU A 53 -1.02 -26.32 -22.64
C LEU A 53 -1.04 -24.79 -22.54
N MET A 54 -0.34 -24.10 -23.44
CA MET A 54 -0.28 -22.64 -23.46
C MET A 54 -1.64 -22.01 -23.69
N SER A 55 -2.38 -22.50 -24.70
CA SER A 55 -3.72 -21.98 -25.01
C SER A 55 -4.70 -22.19 -23.85
N ARG A 56 -4.66 -23.36 -23.21
CA ARG A 56 -5.50 -23.68 -22.04
C ARG A 56 -5.19 -22.76 -20.86
N THR A 57 -3.92 -22.61 -20.48
CA THR A 57 -3.52 -21.77 -19.35
C THR A 57 -3.82 -20.29 -19.64
N LYS A 58 -3.55 -19.81 -20.86
CA LYS A 58 -3.87 -18.43 -21.27
C LYS A 58 -5.37 -18.15 -21.24
N LYS A 59 -6.20 -19.13 -21.66
CA LYS A 59 -7.67 -19.03 -21.55
C LYS A 59 -8.11 -18.94 -20.09
N GLN A 60 -7.61 -19.81 -19.22
CA GLN A 60 -7.92 -19.76 -17.78
C GLN A 60 -7.53 -18.42 -17.15
N PHE A 61 -6.33 -17.92 -17.46
CA PHE A 61 -5.84 -16.62 -17.01
C PHE A 61 -6.74 -15.45 -17.46
N ASN A 62 -7.15 -15.43 -18.73
CA ASN A 62 -8.03 -14.38 -19.26
C ASN A 62 -9.43 -14.45 -18.65
N VAL A 63 -10.00 -15.66 -18.54
CA VAL A 63 -11.32 -15.86 -17.93
C VAL A 63 -11.31 -15.42 -16.47
N PHE A 64 -10.29 -15.81 -15.70
CA PHE A 64 -10.16 -15.41 -14.30
C PHE A 64 -10.06 -13.89 -14.14
N ASN A 65 -9.25 -13.21 -14.95
CA ASN A 65 -9.17 -11.74 -14.91
C ASN A 65 -10.51 -11.09 -15.29
N ASN A 66 -11.18 -11.56 -16.34
CA ASN A 66 -12.45 -10.99 -16.77
C ASN A 66 -13.56 -11.17 -15.71
N ILE A 67 -13.62 -12.34 -15.05
CA ILE A 67 -14.51 -12.57 -13.91
C ILE A 67 -14.21 -11.57 -12.79
N ASN A 68 -12.94 -11.36 -12.47
CA ASN A 68 -12.54 -10.45 -11.39
C ASN A 68 -12.79 -8.97 -11.72
N ILE A 69 -12.80 -8.58 -12.99
CA ILE A 69 -13.27 -7.24 -13.40
C ILE A 69 -14.75 -7.08 -13.02
N VAL A 70 -15.59 -8.07 -13.36
CA VAL A 70 -17.02 -8.02 -13.02
C VAL A 70 -17.22 -8.04 -11.50
N LEU A 71 -16.53 -8.93 -10.77
CA LEU A 71 -16.59 -8.98 -9.31
C LEU A 71 -16.16 -7.65 -8.67
N SER A 72 -15.14 -6.99 -9.22
CA SER A 72 -14.69 -5.69 -8.70
C SER A 72 -15.78 -4.62 -8.78
N ILE A 73 -16.60 -4.62 -9.84
CA ILE A 73 -17.75 -3.71 -10.00
C ILE A 73 -18.79 -4.01 -8.91
N VAL A 74 -19.12 -5.28 -8.72
CA VAL A 74 -20.10 -5.72 -7.71
C VAL A 74 -19.68 -5.31 -6.31
N ILE A 75 -18.40 -5.51 -5.95
CA ILE A 75 -17.86 -5.13 -4.63
C ILE A 75 -17.94 -3.62 -4.40
N CYS A 76 -17.69 -2.82 -5.44
CA CYS A 76 -17.83 -1.36 -5.37
C CYS A 76 -19.31 -0.95 -5.17
N GLY A 77 -20.26 -1.69 -5.75
CA GLY A 77 -21.69 -1.50 -5.48
C GLY A 77 -22.05 -1.74 -4.01
N ILE A 78 -21.47 -2.77 -3.37
CA ILE A 78 -21.68 -3.04 -1.94
C ILE A 78 -21.15 -1.89 -1.07
N CYS A 79 -20.07 -1.20 -1.48
CA CYS A 79 -19.53 -0.04 -0.77
C CYS A 79 -20.54 1.09 -0.64
N VAL A 80 -21.45 1.24 -1.59
CA VAL A 80 -22.52 2.26 -1.55
C VAL A 80 -23.59 1.90 -0.50
N VAL A 81 -23.84 0.61 -0.29
CA VAL A 81 -24.87 0.13 0.65
C VAL A 81 -24.33 0.06 2.08
N ASN A 82 -23.15 -0.53 2.27
CA ASN A 82 -22.53 -0.63 3.58
C ASN A 82 -21.00 -0.68 3.43
N MET A 83 -20.36 0.42 3.84
CA MET A 83 -18.91 0.58 3.74
C MET A 83 -18.14 -0.49 4.52
N ILE A 84 -18.56 -0.80 5.75
CA ILE A 84 -17.83 -1.72 6.63
C ILE A 84 -17.85 -3.14 6.06
N ILE A 85 -19.04 -3.61 5.64
CA ILE A 85 -19.20 -4.93 5.00
C ILE A 85 -18.37 -4.98 3.70
N SER A 86 -18.41 -3.90 2.91
CA SER A 86 -17.62 -3.81 1.67
C SER A 86 -16.12 -3.94 1.94
N ILE A 87 -15.58 -3.33 3.00
CA ILE A 87 -14.16 -3.45 3.37
C ILE A 87 -13.78 -4.91 3.67
N PHE A 88 -14.61 -5.67 4.38
CA PHE A 88 -14.32 -7.08 4.66
C PHE A 88 -14.32 -7.94 3.40
N ILE A 89 -15.34 -7.74 2.54
CA ILE A 89 -15.42 -8.43 1.25
C ILE A 89 -14.21 -8.04 0.38
N TYR A 90 -13.80 -6.78 0.42
CA TYR A 90 -12.67 -6.27 -0.33
C TYR A 90 -11.34 -6.92 0.08
N ILE A 91 -11.07 -7.01 1.39
CA ILE A 91 -9.87 -7.67 1.93
C ILE A 91 -9.83 -9.15 1.50
N LEU A 92 -10.97 -9.85 1.58
CA LEU A 92 -11.05 -11.24 1.15
C LEU A 92 -10.82 -11.35 -0.37
N TRP A 93 -11.49 -10.52 -1.16
CA TRP A 93 -11.41 -10.55 -2.61
C TRP A 93 -9.99 -10.25 -3.11
N ILE A 94 -9.32 -9.22 -2.59
CA ILE A 94 -7.95 -8.88 -3.03
C ILE A 94 -6.97 -10.02 -2.72
N PHE A 95 -7.14 -10.70 -1.57
CA PHE A 95 -6.35 -11.87 -1.23
C PHE A 95 -6.62 -13.04 -2.19
N VAL A 96 -7.89 -13.37 -2.43
CA VAL A 96 -8.29 -14.43 -3.36
C VAL A 96 -7.83 -14.13 -4.79
N TYR A 97 -7.95 -12.89 -5.24
CA TYR A 97 -7.51 -12.45 -6.56
C TYR A 97 -6.00 -12.62 -6.74
N THR A 98 -5.22 -12.05 -5.81
CA THR A 98 -3.75 -12.06 -5.88
C THR A 98 -3.16 -13.47 -5.78
N VAL A 99 -3.69 -14.33 -4.91
CA VAL A 99 -3.27 -15.73 -4.82
C VAL A 99 -3.75 -16.52 -6.03
N GLY A 100 -5.03 -16.37 -6.42
CA GLY A 100 -5.64 -17.14 -7.50
C GLY A 100 -4.97 -16.92 -8.85
N ILE A 101 -4.61 -15.67 -9.19
CA ILE A 101 -3.94 -15.38 -10.47
C ILE A 101 -2.53 -15.99 -10.53
N GLN A 102 -1.80 -15.97 -9.41
CA GLN A 102 -0.47 -16.59 -9.31
C GLN A 102 -0.57 -18.11 -9.46
N LEU A 103 -1.55 -18.75 -8.81
CA LEU A 103 -1.76 -20.20 -8.89
C LEU A 103 -2.04 -20.67 -10.32
N ILE A 104 -2.79 -19.92 -11.12
CA ILE A 104 -3.05 -20.26 -12.54
C ILE A 104 -1.73 -20.31 -13.33
N VAL A 105 -0.87 -19.31 -13.18
CA VAL A 105 0.42 -19.23 -13.89
C VAL A 105 1.37 -20.32 -13.40
N ILE A 106 1.48 -20.52 -12.09
CA ILE A 106 2.33 -21.55 -11.48
C ILE A 106 1.88 -22.97 -11.90
N ALA A 107 0.58 -23.23 -11.94
CA ALA A 107 0.06 -24.51 -12.42
C ALA A 107 0.41 -24.76 -13.89
N GLY A 108 0.37 -23.72 -14.73
CA GLY A 108 0.84 -23.80 -16.11
C GLY A 108 2.34 -24.07 -16.20
N HIS A 109 3.14 -23.35 -15.43
CA HIS A 109 4.59 -23.53 -15.35
C HIS A 109 4.98 -24.96 -14.97
N ARG A 110 4.38 -25.52 -13.90
CA ARG A 110 4.68 -26.88 -13.44
C ARG A 110 4.41 -27.92 -14.52
N LYS A 111 3.27 -27.80 -15.21
CA LYS A 111 2.94 -28.70 -16.33
C LYS A 111 3.90 -28.56 -17.50
N MET A 112 4.38 -27.34 -17.77
CA MET A 112 5.38 -27.10 -18.81
C MET A 112 6.73 -27.73 -18.44
N TYR A 113 7.13 -27.62 -17.17
CA TYR A 113 8.33 -28.26 -16.64
C TYR A 113 8.22 -29.79 -16.68
N GLU A 114 7.10 -30.36 -16.26
CA GLU A 114 6.83 -31.80 -16.36
C GLU A 114 6.91 -32.30 -17.81
N LEU A 115 6.35 -31.54 -18.76
CA LEU A 115 6.41 -31.83 -20.19
C LEU A 115 7.86 -31.83 -20.70
N LYS A 116 8.65 -30.81 -20.33
CA LYS A 116 10.08 -30.73 -20.64
C LYS A 116 10.84 -31.96 -20.15
N MET A 117 10.60 -32.36 -18.90
CA MET A 117 11.25 -33.52 -18.28
C MET A 117 10.83 -34.84 -18.92
N LYS A 118 9.53 -35.02 -19.19
CA LYS A 118 8.97 -36.22 -19.84
C LYS A 118 9.60 -36.47 -21.22
N ASN A 119 9.80 -35.42 -21.99
CA ASN A 119 10.30 -35.51 -23.36
C ASN A 119 11.84 -35.36 -23.46
N GLY A 120 12.54 -35.26 -22.33
CA GLY A 120 14.00 -35.16 -22.31
C GLY A 120 14.54 -33.89 -22.99
N TRP A 121 13.78 -32.80 -22.98
CA TRP A 121 14.17 -31.51 -23.58
C TRP A 121 15.18 -30.75 -22.70
N LEU A 122 16.27 -31.43 -22.32
CA LEU A 122 17.37 -30.87 -21.56
C LEU A 122 18.39 -30.29 -22.55
N ILE A 123 18.73 -29.02 -22.38
CA ILE A 123 19.73 -28.37 -23.23
C ILE A 123 21.06 -28.34 -22.47
N GLU A 124 21.94 -29.32 -22.73
CA GLU A 124 23.20 -29.49 -21.97
C GLU A 124 24.12 -28.27 -22.04
N GLU A 125 24.17 -27.58 -23.18
CA GLU A 125 24.95 -26.35 -23.36
C GLU A 125 24.49 -25.20 -22.46
N GLN A 126 23.21 -25.20 -22.07
CA GLN A 126 22.61 -24.18 -21.21
C GLN A 126 22.85 -24.46 -19.72
N LYS A 127 23.34 -25.63 -19.31
CA LYS A 127 23.65 -25.91 -17.89
C LYS A 127 24.96 -25.27 -17.39
N LYS A 128 25.70 -24.57 -18.26
CA LYS A 128 27.00 -23.97 -17.93
C LYS A 128 26.82 -22.63 -17.21
N VAL A 129 27.68 -22.37 -16.22
CA VAL A 129 27.80 -21.06 -15.57
C VAL A 129 28.91 -20.28 -16.28
N TYR A 130 28.56 -19.12 -16.83
CA TYR A 130 29.51 -18.27 -17.55
C TYR A 130 30.05 -17.16 -16.64
N ILE A 131 31.38 -16.99 -16.64
CA ILE A 131 32.07 -15.94 -15.88
C ILE A 131 32.84 -15.06 -16.86
N ASP A 132 32.47 -13.78 -16.91
CA ASP A 132 33.17 -12.77 -17.69
C ASP A 132 34.13 -11.99 -16.78
N THR A 133 35.43 -12.19 -16.98
CA THR A 133 36.49 -11.55 -16.19
C THR A 133 36.66 -10.08 -16.54
N ARG A 134 36.41 -9.66 -17.79
CA ARG A 134 36.43 -8.24 -18.20
C ARG A 134 35.25 -7.48 -17.59
N LEU A 135 34.07 -8.09 -17.58
CA LEU A 135 32.89 -7.55 -16.90
C LEU A 135 33.16 -7.38 -15.40
N SER A 136 33.81 -8.37 -14.78
CA SER A 136 34.22 -8.34 -13.38
C SER A 136 35.25 -7.23 -13.13
N ALA A 137 36.20 -7.02 -14.05
CA ALA A 137 37.19 -5.94 -13.97
C ALA A 137 36.62 -4.54 -14.25
N SER A 138 35.49 -4.41 -14.95
CA SER A 138 34.79 -3.13 -15.18
C SER A 138 34.14 -2.52 -13.92
N ASN A 139 34.50 -3.02 -12.74
CA ASN A 139 33.93 -2.62 -11.47
C ASN A 139 34.27 -1.15 -11.13
N GLY A 140 33.30 -0.40 -10.61
CA GLY A 140 33.51 0.95 -10.05
C GLY A 140 33.07 2.14 -10.89
N LYS A 141 32.78 1.99 -12.19
CA LYS A 141 32.17 3.07 -12.99
C LYS A 141 30.65 3.08 -12.81
N THR A 142 30.15 3.69 -11.73
CA THR A 142 28.71 3.97 -11.60
C THR A 142 28.32 4.97 -12.69
N SER A 143 27.35 4.61 -13.54
CA SER A 143 26.91 5.43 -14.65
C SER A 143 26.26 6.75 -14.22
N VAL A 144 25.74 6.82 -12.99
CA VAL A 144 25.09 7.99 -12.42
C VAL A 144 25.58 8.19 -10.99
N SER A 145 25.94 9.43 -10.64
CA SER A 145 26.46 9.77 -9.31
C SER A 145 25.38 9.65 -8.23
N MET A 146 25.69 8.96 -7.13
CA MET A 146 24.78 8.83 -5.98
C MET A 146 24.60 10.15 -5.20
N LYS A 147 25.45 11.14 -5.44
CA LYS A 147 25.42 12.44 -4.75
C LYS A 147 24.10 13.19 -4.97
N TYR A 148 23.43 12.97 -6.10
CA TYR A 148 22.15 13.62 -6.39
C TYR A 148 21.04 13.24 -5.40
N HIS A 149 20.99 11.99 -4.96
CA HIS A 149 20.03 11.59 -3.91
C HIS A 149 20.29 12.32 -2.60
N TRP A 150 21.55 12.37 -2.17
CA TRP A 150 21.94 13.06 -0.95
C TRP A 150 21.64 14.56 -1.02
N MET A 151 21.95 15.21 -2.14
CA MET A 151 21.62 16.62 -2.38
C MET A 151 20.12 16.88 -2.22
N LEU A 152 19.28 16.02 -2.77
CA LEU A 152 17.82 16.16 -2.68
C LEU A 152 17.29 15.92 -1.26
N ILE A 153 17.80 14.90 -0.55
CA ILE A 153 17.43 14.64 0.85
C ILE A 153 17.80 15.84 1.74
N VAL A 154 19.01 16.36 1.59
CA VAL A 154 19.47 17.55 2.34
C VAL A 154 18.62 18.77 1.97
N LEU A 155 18.30 18.95 0.68
CA LEU A 155 17.44 20.04 0.25
C LEU A 155 16.04 19.96 0.87
N THR A 156 15.40 18.79 0.88
CA THR A 156 14.12 18.56 1.57
C THR A 156 14.21 18.92 3.05
N ALA A 157 15.27 18.52 3.74
CA ALA A 157 15.50 18.86 5.14
C ALA A 157 15.67 20.37 5.36
N VAL A 158 16.46 21.04 4.52
CA VAL A 158 16.70 22.49 4.61
C VAL A 158 15.42 23.28 4.38
N ILE A 159 14.58 22.86 3.43
CA ILE A 159 13.29 23.50 3.13
C ILE A 159 12.33 23.46 4.32
N TYR A 160 12.45 22.44 5.20
CA TYR A 160 11.59 22.34 6.36
C TYR A 160 12.02 23.23 7.54
N ILE A 161 13.29 23.68 7.59
CA ILE A 161 13.82 24.50 8.70
C ILE A 161 12.98 25.77 8.94
N PRO A 162 12.64 26.60 7.93
CA PRO A 162 11.81 27.78 8.15
C PRO A 162 10.43 27.47 8.73
N VAL A 163 9.83 26.33 8.35
CA VAL A 163 8.53 25.89 8.88
C VAL A 163 8.62 25.64 10.39
N VAL A 164 9.68 24.96 10.84
CA VAL A 164 9.91 24.71 12.27
C VAL A 164 10.17 26.02 13.02
N LEU A 165 10.96 26.93 12.46
CA LEU A 165 11.31 28.19 13.15
C LEU A 165 10.10 29.13 13.27
N VAL A 166 9.30 29.27 12.22
CA VAL A 166 8.25 30.29 12.14
C VAL A 166 6.88 29.75 12.56
N ARG A 167 6.57 28.47 12.30
CA ARG A 167 5.20 27.92 12.37
C ARG A 167 5.04 26.80 13.41
N HIS A 168 5.99 26.60 14.33
CA HIS A 168 5.94 25.50 15.32
C HIS A 168 4.70 25.50 16.24
N SER A 169 4.09 26.66 16.46
CA SER A 169 2.90 26.81 17.31
C SER A 169 1.58 26.64 16.56
N ASP A 170 1.61 26.53 15.24
CA ASP A 170 0.40 26.48 14.42
C ASP A 170 -0.31 25.12 14.57
N MET A 171 -1.64 25.12 14.52
CA MET A 171 -2.45 23.91 14.70
C MET A 171 -2.11 22.80 13.67
N LEU A 172 -1.77 23.20 12.44
CA LEU A 172 -1.41 22.30 11.33
C LEU A 172 0.07 21.86 11.36
N PHE A 173 0.87 22.32 12.32
CA PHE A 173 2.30 21.97 12.40
C PHE A 173 2.52 20.45 12.48
N ARG A 174 1.65 19.73 13.20
CA ARG A 174 1.70 18.26 13.26
C ARG A 174 1.51 17.62 11.88
N ASP A 175 0.59 18.13 11.08
CA ASP A 175 0.29 17.55 9.77
C ASP A 175 1.46 17.83 8.81
N MET A 176 2.10 19.00 8.92
CA MET A 176 3.34 19.30 8.20
C MET A 176 4.52 18.41 8.60
N ASN A 177 4.63 18.02 9.88
CA ASN A 177 5.63 17.03 10.29
C ASN A 177 5.40 15.69 9.58
N ILE A 178 4.15 15.29 9.38
CA ILE A 178 3.82 14.04 8.65
C ILE A 178 4.28 14.14 7.20
N TYR A 179 3.96 15.24 6.49
CA TYR A 179 4.43 15.45 5.12
C TYR A 179 5.96 15.40 5.03
N PHE A 180 6.66 16.07 5.96
CA PHE A 180 8.12 16.06 6.00
C PHE A 180 8.71 14.66 6.20
N ILE A 181 8.22 13.92 7.21
CA ILE A 181 8.70 12.57 7.52
C ILE A 181 8.45 11.65 6.32
N VAL A 182 7.27 11.71 5.70
CA VAL A 182 6.94 10.92 4.52
C VAL A 182 7.88 11.24 3.36
N SER A 183 8.11 12.52 3.05
CA SER A 183 9.00 12.93 1.97
C SER A 183 10.46 12.47 2.20
N ILE A 184 10.95 12.51 3.45
CA ILE A 184 12.28 12.00 3.80
C ILE A 184 12.34 10.48 3.66
N VAL A 185 11.35 9.74 4.18
CA VAL A 185 11.29 8.28 4.08
C VAL A 185 11.28 7.84 2.62
N VAL A 186 10.47 8.48 1.77
CA VAL A 186 10.45 8.20 0.32
C VAL A 186 11.83 8.43 -0.30
N ALA A 187 12.48 9.56 -0.03
CA ALA A 187 13.78 9.87 -0.60
C ALA A 187 14.88 8.89 -0.14
N VAL A 188 14.87 8.49 1.14
CA VAL A 188 15.80 7.49 1.70
C VAL A 188 15.57 6.11 1.11
N VAL A 189 14.32 5.67 0.97
CA VAL A 189 13.99 4.37 0.36
C VAL A 189 14.47 4.33 -1.09
N LEU A 190 14.24 5.39 -1.87
CA LEU A 190 14.73 5.49 -3.25
C LEU A 190 16.27 5.44 -3.30
N TYR A 191 16.95 6.10 -2.36
CA TYR A 191 18.40 6.05 -2.25
C TYR A 191 18.91 4.64 -1.94
N ILE A 192 18.38 3.97 -0.91
CA ILE A 192 18.74 2.59 -0.55
C ILE A 192 18.50 1.65 -1.74
N PHE A 193 17.37 1.81 -2.43
CA PHE A 193 17.06 1.00 -3.60
C PHE A 193 18.05 1.24 -4.75
N ASN A 194 18.49 2.48 -4.95
CA ASN A 194 19.51 2.79 -5.95
C ASN A 194 20.89 2.22 -5.60
N ILE A 195 21.27 2.22 -4.31
CA ILE A 195 22.48 1.54 -3.82
C ILE A 195 22.39 0.06 -4.17
N TYR A 196 21.27 -0.60 -3.82
CA TYR A 196 21.04 -2.01 -4.08
C TYR A 196 21.18 -2.35 -5.58
N VAL A 197 20.57 -1.56 -6.47
CA VAL A 197 20.67 -1.76 -7.92
C VAL A 197 22.13 -1.62 -8.42
N ASN A 198 22.88 -0.67 -7.87
CA ASN A 198 24.26 -0.43 -8.31
C ASN A 198 25.26 -1.42 -7.72
N SER A 199 25.04 -1.90 -6.50
CA SER A 199 25.88 -2.91 -5.84
C SER A 199 25.67 -4.32 -6.38
N ARG A 200 24.57 -4.57 -7.13
CA ARG A 200 24.26 -5.88 -7.67
C ARG A 200 25.34 -6.39 -8.64
N GLU A 201 25.61 -7.69 -8.55
CA GLU A 201 26.47 -8.43 -9.46
C GLU A 201 26.04 -8.26 -10.93
N ARG A 202 27.02 -8.24 -11.82
CA ARG A 202 26.80 -8.05 -13.24
C ARG A 202 26.54 -9.41 -13.87
N THR A 203 25.43 -9.53 -14.58
CA THR A 203 25.05 -10.78 -15.23
C THR A 203 25.74 -10.88 -16.60
N VAL A 204 26.19 -12.08 -16.94
CA VAL A 204 26.71 -12.42 -18.27
C VAL A 204 25.54 -12.81 -19.16
N TYR A 205 25.41 -12.15 -20.30
CA TYR A 205 24.31 -12.33 -21.26
C TYR A 205 24.78 -12.87 -22.62
N SER A 206 26.04 -12.65 -22.96
CA SER A 206 26.65 -12.92 -24.27
C SER A 206 28.07 -13.44 -24.08
N GLU A 207 28.59 -14.15 -25.08
CA GLU A 207 30.04 -14.43 -25.17
C GLU A 207 30.84 -13.14 -25.37
N ASN A 208 30.22 -12.08 -25.92
CA ASN A 208 30.85 -10.79 -26.12
C ASN A 208 30.87 -9.94 -24.84
N SER A 209 32.07 -9.73 -24.28
CA SER A 209 32.25 -8.90 -23.08
C SER A 209 31.78 -7.46 -23.22
N ASP A 210 31.89 -6.84 -24.40
CA ASP A 210 31.51 -5.45 -24.58
C ASP A 210 29.97 -5.30 -24.57
N VAL A 211 29.25 -6.31 -25.08
CA VAL A 211 27.79 -6.44 -24.96
C VAL A 211 27.40 -6.56 -23.48
N ASN A 212 28.06 -7.45 -22.73
CA ASN A 212 27.80 -7.64 -21.29
C ASN A 212 28.01 -6.35 -20.48
N ILE A 213 29.13 -5.66 -20.70
CA ILE A 213 29.45 -4.39 -20.02
C ILE A 213 28.39 -3.34 -20.34
N THR A 214 28.06 -3.18 -21.62
CA THR A 214 27.09 -2.19 -22.10
C THR A 214 25.70 -2.44 -21.52
N MET A 215 25.22 -3.69 -21.54
CA MET A 215 23.90 -4.04 -21.01
C MET A 215 23.77 -3.75 -19.51
N ASN A 216 24.78 -4.14 -18.72
CA ASN A 216 24.79 -3.90 -17.28
C ASN A 216 24.83 -2.40 -16.97
N GLN A 217 25.61 -1.61 -17.73
CA GLN A 217 25.68 -0.15 -17.56
C GLN A 217 24.39 0.56 -17.97
N ILE A 218 23.78 0.20 -19.10
CA ILE A 218 22.50 0.76 -19.57
C ILE A 218 21.42 0.56 -18.51
N TYR A 219 21.29 -0.65 -17.98
CA TYR A 219 20.28 -0.95 -16.96
C TYR A 219 20.46 -0.09 -15.72
N LYS A 220 21.67 -0.08 -15.15
CA LYS A 220 22.00 0.72 -13.95
C LYS A 220 21.77 2.20 -14.20
N LYS A 221 22.18 2.73 -15.37
CA LYS A 221 22.00 4.12 -15.76
C LYS A 221 20.53 4.55 -15.73
N TYR A 222 19.68 3.88 -16.48
CA TYR A 222 18.29 4.31 -16.63
C TYR A 222 17.48 4.06 -15.35
N VAL A 223 17.73 2.97 -14.62
CA VAL A 223 17.09 2.75 -13.31
C VAL A 223 17.51 3.82 -12.31
N SER A 224 18.81 4.15 -12.21
CA SER A 224 19.29 5.23 -11.34
C SER A 224 18.71 6.59 -11.71
N LEU A 225 18.60 6.91 -13.01
CA LEU A 225 17.96 8.14 -13.46
C LEU A 225 16.49 8.19 -13.05
N GLY A 226 15.73 7.11 -13.25
CA GLY A 226 14.33 7.04 -12.83
C GLY A 226 14.15 7.29 -11.33
N LEU A 227 15.00 6.69 -10.50
CA LEU A 227 14.96 6.86 -9.04
C LEU A 227 15.32 8.28 -8.60
N ILE A 228 16.33 8.90 -9.23
CA ILE A 228 16.70 10.30 -8.96
C ILE A 228 15.59 11.25 -9.41
N MET A 229 14.97 11.01 -10.57
CA MET A 229 13.84 11.82 -11.04
C MET A 229 12.65 11.73 -10.07
N MET A 230 12.33 10.54 -9.55
CA MET A 230 11.28 10.42 -8.53
C MET A 230 11.66 11.20 -7.25
N SER A 231 12.92 11.11 -6.82
CA SER A 231 13.42 11.88 -5.66
C SER A 231 13.31 13.40 -5.89
N LEU A 232 13.55 13.87 -7.12
CA LEU A 232 13.43 15.27 -7.51
C LEU A 232 11.97 15.73 -7.43
N PHE A 233 11.04 14.97 -8.02
CA PHE A 233 9.62 15.31 -7.98
C PHE A 233 9.04 15.25 -6.57
N ASN A 234 9.46 14.28 -5.74
CA ASN A 234 9.12 14.25 -4.31
C ASN A 234 9.60 15.52 -3.59
N THR A 235 10.82 15.98 -3.91
CA THR A 235 11.36 17.24 -3.36
C THR A 235 10.55 18.44 -3.84
N ILE A 236 10.25 18.55 -5.14
CA ILE A 236 9.44 19.64 -5.70
C ILE A 236 8.04 19.69 -5.05
N ALA A 237 7.38 18.54 -4.92
CA ALA A 237 6.07 18.45 -4.30
C ALA A 237 6.12 18.91 -2.83
N PHE A 238 7.13 18.48 -2.08
CA PHE A 238 7.33 18.93 -0.71
C PHE A 238 7.65 20.43 -0.62
N SER A 239 8.48 20.95 -1.52
CA SER A 239 8.78 22.38 -1.61
C SER A 239 7.53 23.22 -1.81
N TYR A 240 6.63 22.77 -2.70
CA TYR A 240 5.34 23.42 -2.95
C TYR A 240 4.50 23.47 -1.67
N ILE A 241 4.24 22.33 -1.04
CA ILE A 241 3.35 22.27 0.13
C ILE A 241 3.94 23.03 1.33
N ALA A 242 5.26 22.99 1.51
CA ALA A 242 5.94 23.77 2.54
C ALA A 242 5.85 25.27 2.27
N THR A 243 5.94 25.70 1.02
CA THR A 243 5.85 27.12 0.64
C THR A 243 4.42 27.65 0.83
N GLU A 244 3.42 26.93 0.35
CA GLU A 244 2.00 27.30 0.52
C GLU A 244 1.65 27.41 2.01
N TYR A 245 2.12 26.45 2.82
CA TYR A 245 1.95 26.50 4.26
C TYR A 245 2.65 27.72 4.89
N MET A 246 3.85 28.06 4.45
CA MET A 246 4.58 29.24 4.94
C MET A 246 3.87 30.55 4.59
N LEU A 247 3.30 30.67 3.38
CA LEU A 247 2.64 31.88 2.90
C LEU A 247 1.26 32.08 3.54
N HIS A 248 0.45 31.02 3.60
CA HIS A 248 -0.96 31.14 3.95
C HIS A 248 -1.30 30.62 5.36
N GLY A 249 -0.44 29.81 5.98
CA GLY A 249 -0.68 29.19 7.30
C GLY A 249 -1.76 28.12 7.32
N ILE A 250 -2.41 27.87 6.18
CA ILE A 250 -3.47 26.88 5.97
C ILE A 250 -3.17 26.20 4.63
N LEU A 251 -3.57 24.93 4.49
CA LEU A 251 -3.55 24.21 3.22
C LEU A 251 -4.97 24.01 2.72
N TYR A 252 -5.20 24.33 1.45
CA TYR A 252 -6.48 24.10 0.79
C TYR A 252 -6.50 22.72 0.11
N GLY A 253 -7.69 22.22 -0.20
CA GLY A 253 -7.83 20.97 -0.95
C GLY A 253 -7.12 21.01 -2.31
N ALA A 254 -7.03 22.18 -2.95
CA ALA A 254 -6.30 22.38 -4.19
C ALA A 254 -4.79 22.11 -4.03
N ASP A 255 -4.20 22.50 -2.90
CA ASP A 255 -2.77 22.28 -2.64
C ASP A 255 -2.41 20.81 -2.53
N ILE A 256 -3.31 20.04 -1.89
CA ILE A 256 -3.18 18.58 -1.77
C ILE A 256 -3.27 17.93 -3.16
N ILE A 257 -4.15 18.43 -4.03
CA ILE A 257 -4.28 17.95 -5.41
C ILE A 257 -3.00 18.24 -6.19
N VAL A 258 -2.45 19.45 -6.11
CA VAL A 258 -1.20 19.83 -6.79
C VAL A 258 -0.04 18.96 -6.29
N TYR A 259 0.13 18.84 -4.98
CA TYR A 259 1.11 17.94 -4.36
C TYR A 259 1.01 16.50 -4.89
N SER A 260 -0.22 15.99 -5.01
CA SER A 260 -0.49 14.63 -5.49
C SER A 260 -0.16 14.46 -6.97
N ILE A 261 -0.52 15.44 -7.81
CA ILE A 261 -0.21 15.44 -9.25
C ILE A 261 1.29 15.43 -9.47
N VAL A 262 2.05 16.29 -8.78
CA VAL A 262 3.51 16.37 -8.93
C VAL A 262 4.18 15.03 -8.58
N ASN A 263 3.79 14.40 -7.46
CA ASN A 263 4.30 13.08 -7.09
C ASN A 263 3.92 11.99 -8.10
N PHE A 264 2.68 12.03 -8.61
CA PHE A 264 2.20 11.09 -9.61
C PHE A 264 2.98 11.23 -10.93
N THR A 265 3.23 12.46 -11.39
CA THR A 265 4.09 12.74 -12.55
C THR A 265 5.50 12.19 -12.37
N GLY A 266 6.11 12.38 -11.19
CA GLY A 266 7.42 11.80 -10.85
C GLY A 266 7.42 10.27 -10.96
N SER A 267 6.34 9.63 -10.50
CA SER A 267 6.18 8.18 -10.55
C SER A 267 6.05 7.67 -11.98
N ILE A 268 5.31 8.36 -12.84
CA ILE A 268 5.21 8.04 -14.28
C ILE A 268 6.58 8.17 -14.94
N ILE A 269 7.31 9.25 -14.69
CA ILE A 269 8.65 9.46 -15.26
C ILE A 269 9.60 8.34 -14.84
N MET A 270 9.60 7.96 -13.56
CA MET A 270 10.38 6.82 -13.07
C MET A 270 10.05 5.52 -13.82
N ILE A 271 8.76 5.23 -14.01
CA ILE A 271 8.31 4.05 -14.77
C ILE A 271 8.80 4.11 -16.23
N VAL A 272 8.72 5.28 -16.88
CA VAL A 272 9.25 5.47 -18.24
C VAL A 272 10.74 5.13 -18.30
N PHE A 273 11.53 5.59 -17.32
CA PHE A 273 12.95 5.24 -17.22
C PHE A 273 13.17 3.71 -17.07
N PHE A 274 12.35 3.01 -16.29
CA PHE A 274 12.43 1.55 -16.17
C PHE A 274 12.07 0.84 -17.47
N VAL A 275 11.04 1.31 -18.18
CA VAL A 275 10.65 0.79 -19.50
C VAL A 275 11.77 1.01 -20.51
N VAL A 276 12.38 2.20 -20.54
CA VAL A 276 13.54 2.49 -21.41
C VAL A 276 14.72 1.58 -21.08
N ALA A 277 15.00 1.34 -19.78
CA ALA A 277 16.04 0.41 -19.36
C ALA A 277 15.80 -1.01 -19.90
N GLY A 278 14.54 -1.48 -19.87
CA GLY A 278 14.14 -2.77 -20.43
C GLY A 278 14.28 -2.81 -21.95
N ARG A 279 13.71 -1.83 -22.67
CA ARG A 279 13.75 -1.77 -24.14
C ARG A 279 15.18 -1.72 -24.68
N LYS A 280 16.04 -0.87 -24.10
CA LYS A 280 17.44 -0.75 -24.53
C LYS A 280 18.23 -2.04 -24.33
N ARG A 281 17.94 -2.82 -23.28
CA ARG A 281 18.55 -4.14 -23.11
C ARG A 281 18.09 -5.13 -24.17
N THR A 282 16.81 -5.14 -24.50
CA THR A 282 16.27 -6.03 -25.55
C THR A 282 16.84 -5.67 -26.91
N GLU A 283 16.98 -4.37 -27.22
CA GLU A 283 17.63 -3.91 -28.47
C GLU A 283 19.07 -4.41 -28.59
N VAL A 284 19.85 -4.32 -27.49
CA VAL A 284 21.24 -4.80 -27.47
C VAL A 284 21.33 -6.32 -27.60
N LEU A 285 20.45 -7.08 -26.93
CA LEU A 285 20.39 -8.54 -27.06
C LEU A 285 19.94 -9.01 -28.44
N ALA A 286 19.01 -8.31 -29.07
CA ALA A 286 18.52 -8.66 -30.40
C ALA A 286 19.58 -8.42 -31.50
N ALA A 287 20.56 -7.56 -31.22
CA ALA A 287 21.69 -7.28 -32.10
C ALA A 287 22.93 -8.14 -31.78
N ASP A 288 22.84 -9.05 -30.82
CA ASP A 288 23.91 -9.96 -30.45
C ASP A 288 23.76 -11.30 -31.18
N ASP A 289 24.82 -11.72 -31.86
CA ASP A 289 24.88 -12.96 -32.62
C ASP A 289 25.19 -14.19 -31.73
N THR A 290 25.59 -13.97 -30.47
CA THR A 290 26.06 -15.02 -29.53
C THR A 290 25.41 -14.95 -28.13
N PRO A 291 24.07 -14.94 -28.01
CA PRO A 291 23.41 -14.88 -26.72
C PRO A 291 23.58 -16.18 -25.93
N LEU A 292 23.89 -16.05 -24.64
CA LEU A 292 24.02 -17.16 -23.71
C LEU A 292 22.74 -17.32 -22.89
N TYR A 293 22.14 -18.51 -22.96
CA TYR A 293 21.00 -18.90 -22.11
C TYR A 293 21.47 -19.91 -21.06
N VAL A 294 21.18 -19.63 -19.79
CA VAL A 294 21.49 -20.54 -18.68
C VAL A 294 20.19 -21.23 -18.25
N ASP A 295 20.14 -22.55 -18.40
CA ASP A 295 19.02 -23.40 -17.99
C ASP A 295 19.20 -23.80 -16.52
N ASP A 296 18.53 -23.03 -15.67
CA ASP A 296 18.46 -23.21 -14.22
C ASP A 296 17.03 -23.60 -13.77
N ASP A 297 16.25 -24.22 -14.66
CA ASP A 297 14.85 -24.60 -14.44
C ASP A 297 14.65 -25.57 -13.26
N GLU A 298 15.69 -26.31 -12.86
CA GLU A 298 15.63 -27.19 -11.68
C GLU A 298 15.31 -26.42 -10.40
N TYR A 299 15.91 -25.24 -10.22
CA TYR A 299 15.61 -24.33 -9.10
C TYR A 299 14.24 -23.64 -9.28
N TRP A 300 13.69 -23.73 -10.50
CA TRP A 300 12.37 -23.38 -11.03
C TRP A 300 11.18 -24.26 -10.66
N LYS A 301 11.42 -25.56 -10.44
CA LYS A 301 10.40 -26.62 -10.62
C LYS A 301 8.99 -26.36 -10.05
N TYR A 302 8.85 -25.62 -8.96
CA TYR A 302 7.57 -25.36 -8.29
C TYR A 302 6.94 -24.00 -8.62
N GLY A 303 7.53 -23.20 -9.50
CA GLY A 303 7.15 -21.83 -9.84
C GLY A 303 7.79 -20.75 -8.96
N PHE A 304 8.60 -21.15 -7.97
CA PHE A 304 9.35 -20.26 -7.09
C PHE A 304 10.83 -20.64 -7.14
N TYR A 305 11.71 -19.65 -7.02
CA TYR A 305 13.14 -19.90 -7.01
C TYR A 305 13.61 -20.48 -5.68
N TYR A 306 14.33 -21.60 -5.75
CA TYR A 306 14.95 -22.21 -4.59
C TYR A 306 16.34 -22.74 -4.97
N ASN A 307 17.39 -21.96 -4.67
CA ASN A 307 18.77 -22.37 -4.87
C ASN A 307 19.61 -22.12 -3.60
N PRO A 308 19.96 -23.17 -2.83
CA PRO A 308 20.77 -23.05 -1.62
C PRO A 308 22.19 -22.51 -1.87
N ASN A 309 22.71 -22.68 -3.08
CA ASN A 309 24.06 -22.22 -3.46
C ASN A 309 24.07 -20.74 -3.88
N ASP A 310 22.90 -20.18 -4.21
CA ASP A 310 22.77 -18.75 -4.51
C ASP A 310 22.58 -17.95 -3.21
N ARG A 311 23.54 -17.08 -2.91
CA ARG A 311 23.52 -16.24 -1.71
C ARG A 311 22.60 -15.02 -1.83
N HIS A 312 22.06 -14.73 -3.02
CA HIS A 312 21.20 -13.59 -3.23
C HIS A 312 19.80 -13.81 -2.63
N MET A 313 19.27 -12.75 -1.99
CA MET A 313 17.90 -12.74 -1.47
C MET A 313 16.87 -12.53 -2.59
N LEU A 314 17.18 -11.64 -3.52
CA LEU A 314 16.32 -11.24 -4.63
C LEU A 314 17.05 -11.48 -5.96
N ILE A 315 16.41 -12.24 -6.83
CA ILE A 315 16.91 -12.53 -8.18
C ILE A 315 15.95 -11.97 -9.23
N LYS A 316 16.41 -11.86 -10.49
CA LYS A 316 15.52 -11.41 -11.56
C LYS A 316 14.43 -12.46 -11.76
N ASN A 317 13.17 -12.02 -11.85
CA ASN A 317 12.08 -12.95 -12.11
C ASN A 317 12.10 -13.38 -13.59
N ARG A 318 12.08 -14.70 -13.85
CA ARG A 318 12.06 -15.26 -15.22
C ARG A 318 10.68 -15.24 -15.87
N MET A 319 9.63 -15.27 -15.06
CA MET A 319 8.24 -15.25 -15.54
C MET A 319 7.78 -13.83 -15.84
N TYR A 320 8.35 -12.84 -15.13
CA TYR A 320 7.93 -11.45 -15.16
C TYR A 320 9.15 -10.53 -15.30
N ASP A 321 9.46 -10.11 -16.53
CA ASP A 321 10.74 -9.47 -16.91
C ASP A 321 11.17 -8.24 -16.10
N MET A 322 10.21 -7.48 -15.57
CA MET A 322 10.45 -6.25 -14.79
C MET A 322 10.47 -6.48 -13.26
N ASN A 323 10.19 -7.71 -12.81
CA ASN A 323 10.07 -8.03 -11.39
C ASN A 323 11.28 -8.80 -10.85
N TYR A 324 11.29 -8.91 -9.53
CA TYR A 324 12.20 -9.76 -8.78
C TYR A 324 11.45 -10.94 -8.16
N ALA A 325 12.17 -12.01 -7.92
CA ALA A 325 11.70 -13.16 -7.15
C ALA A 325 12.59 -13.34 -5.94
N PHE A 326 12.01 -13.80 -4.83
CA PHE A 326 12.79 -14.21 -3.66
C PHE A 326 13.45 -15.56 -3.92
N ASN A 327 14.70 -15.71 -3.51
CA ASN A 327 15.30 -17.02 -3.33
C ASN A 327 14.82 -17.61 -2.00
N TYR A 328 13.89 -18.55 -2.05
CA TYR A 328 13.32 -19.16 -0.84
C TYR A 328 14.29 -20.08 -0.10
N ALA A 329 15.47 -20.37 -0.65
CA ALA A 329 16.54 -21.06 0.08
C ALA A 329 17.36 -20.11 0.96
N ASN A 330 17.29 -18.80 0.71
CA ASN A 330 18.04 -17.79 1.46
C ASN A 330 17.36 -17.45 2.79
N ARG A 331 18.11 -17.51 3.91
CA ARG A 331 17.58 -17.20 5.25
C ARG A 331 17.07 -15.77 5.38
N GLY A 332 17.76 -14.80 4.78
CA GLY A 332 17.33 -13.40 4.76
C GLY A 332 15.99 -13.21 4.03
N ALA A 333 15.81 -13.90 2.90
CA ALA A 333 14.53 -13.90 2.17
C ALA A 333 13.40 -14.48 3.02
N GLN A 334 13.64 -15.62 3.67
CA GLN A 334 12.64 -16.28 4.53
C GLN A 334 12.23 -15.41 5.71
N ILE A 335 13.20 -14.78 6.39
CA ILE A 335 12.93 -13.86 7.50
C ILE A 335 12.12 -12.66 7.01
N LEU A 336 12.53 -12.04 5.90
CA LEU A 336 11.82 -10.88 5.35
C LEU A 336 10.39 -11.24 4.92
N VAL A 337 10.21 -12.33 4.19
CA VAL A 337 8.88 -12.82 3.78
C VAL A 337 8.04 -13.13 5.02
N GLY A 338 8.60 -13.80 6.04
CA GLY A 338 7.90 -14.08 7.29
C GLY A 338 7.45 -12.82 8.03
N ILE A 339 8.32 -11.82 8.15
CA ILE A 339 7.97 -10.51 8.73
C ILE A 339 6.85 -9.84 7.93
N LEU A 340 6.96 -9.79 6.60
CA LEU A 340 5.94 -9.20 5.74
C LEU A 340 4.59 -9.91 5.88
N THR A 341 4.59 -11.25 5.93
CA THR A 341 3.37 -12.03 6.17
C THR A 341 2.75 -11.70 7.52
N VAL A 342 3.53 -11.67 8.60
CA VAL A 342 3.02 -11.31 9.93
C VAL A 342 2.44 -9.91 9.96
N VAL A 343 3.13 -8.93 9.36
CA VAL A 343 2.66 -7.53 9.31
C VAL A 343 1.34 -7.44 8.54
N ILE A 344 1.25 -8.01 7.33
CA ILE A 344 0.04 -7.96 6.51
C ILE A 344 -1.13 -8.65 7.24
N THR A 345 -0.91 -9.85 7.78
CA THR A 345 -1.95 -10.57 8.51
C THR A 345 -2.40 -9.82 9.77
N ALA A 346 -1.47 -9.28 10.56
CA ALA A 346 -1.78 -8.49 11.74
C ALA A 346 -2.56 -7.21 11.38
N SER A 347 -2.19 -6.52 10.29
CA SER A 347 -2.93 -5.36 9.79
C SER A 347 -4.36 -5.74 9.40
N CYS A 348 -4.56 -6.83 8.67
CA CYS A 348 -5.91 -7.30 8.33
C CYS A 348 -6.74 -7.63 9.58
N ILE A 349 -6.17 -8.36 10.55
CA ILE A 349 -6.84 -8.70 11.81
C ILE A 349 -7.19 -7.42 12.59
N PHE A 350 -6.24 -6.48 12.69
CA PHE A 350 -6.46 -5.20 13.37
C PHE A 350 -7.59 -4.41 12.72
N THR A 351 -7.59 -4.28 11.38
CA THR A 351 -8.67 -3.61 10.65
C THR A 351 -10.02 -4.25 10.91
N VAL A 352 -10.09 -5.60 10.89
CA VAL A 352 -11.33 -6.32 11.22
C VAL A 352 -11.76 -6.04 12.65
N ALA A 353 -10.86 -6.20 13.63
CA ALA A 353 -11.15 -5.98 15.04
C ALA A 353 -11.64 -4.56 15.34
N VAL A 354 -11.06 -3.54 14.70
CA VAL A 354 -11.46 -2.14 14.86
C VAL A 354 -12.83 -1.84 14.25
N LEU A 355 -13.17 -2.47 13.12
CA LEU A 355 -14.42 -2.18 12.39
C LEU A 355 -15.62 -3.00 12.87
N VAL A 356 -15.41 -4.18 13.45
CA VAL A 356 -16.50 -5.05 13.94
C VAL A 356 -17.47 -4.32 14.89
N PRO A 357 -17.01 -3.54 15.89
CA PRO A 357 -17.91 -2.79 16.77
C PRO A 357 -18.82 -1.77 16.07
N PHE A 358 -18.50 -1.40 14.83
CA PHE A 358 -19.22 -0.40 14.05
C PHE A 358 -20.20 -0.98 13.02
N ILE A 359 -20.27 -2.31 12.82
CA ILE A 359 -21.18 -2.94 11.85
C ILE A 359 -22.65 -2.61 12.16
N HIS A 360 -23.03 -2.72 13.44
CA HIS A 360 -24.36 -2.43 13.95
C HIS A 360 -24.23 -1.60 15.22
N VAL A 361 -23.90 -0.32 15.04
CA VAL A 361 -23.78 0.61 16.15
C VAL A 361 -25.09 0.67 16.92
N LYS A 362 -25.00 0.38 18.21
CA LYS A 362 -26.03 0.69 19.22
C LYS A 362 -25.38 1.59 20.25
N MET A 363 -26.11 2.63 20.63
CA MET A 363 -25.65 3.60 21.62
C MET A 363 -26.56 3.49 22.82
N ASN A 364 -26.03 2.88 23.87
CA ASN A 364 -26.74 2.66 25.11
C ASN A 364 -26.32 3.75 26.08
N VAL A 365 -27.27 4.58 26.47
CA VAL A 365 -27.11 5.61 27.49
C VAL A 365 -28.07 5.25 28.61
N TYR A 366 -27.60 5.10 29.84
CA TYR A 366 -28.44 4.74 30.99
C TYR A 366 -27.76 5.11 32.31
N ILE A 367 -28.52 5.07 33.38
CA ILE A 367 -28.02 5.18 34.76
C ILE A 367 -28.23 3.83 35.43
N ALA A 368 -27.19 3.31 36.07
CA ALA A 368 -27.24 2.13 36.92
C ALA A 368 -26.28 2.31 38.10
N ASP A 369 -26.69 1.88 39.31
CA ASP A 369 -25.87 1.91 40.53
C ASP A 369 -25.15 3.25 40.76
N ASP A 370 -25.92 4.35 40.80
CA ASP A 370 -25.44 5.73 40.94
C ASP A 370 -24.34 6.14 39.95
N THR A 371 -24.34 5.51 38.77
CA THR A 371 -23.35 5.75 37.71
C THR A 371 -24.05 6.01 36.39
N PHE A 372 -23.75 7.16 35.79
CA PHE A 372 -24.09 7.43 34.41
C PHE A 372 -23.18 6.59 33.49
N MET A 373 -23.78 5.91 32.52
CA MET A 373 -23.08 5.13 31.50
C MET A 373 -23.51 5.50 30.09
N ALA A 374 -22.53 5.67 29.21
CA ALA A 374 -22.71 5.78 27.78
C ALA A 374 -21.78 4.80 27.07
N ALA A 375 -22.31 3.99 26.16
CA ALA A 375 -21.53 2.98 25.44
C ALA A 375 -22.01 2.82 23.99
N GLY A 376 -21.08 2.69 23.07
CA GLY A 376 -21.35 2.48 21.64
C GLY A 376 -20.07 2.34 20.84
N GLY A 377 -20.10 1.61 19.73
CA GLY A 377 -18.95 1.46 18.82
C GLY A 377 -17.66 0.94 19.46
N GLY A 378 -17.76 0.16 20.56
CA GLY A 378 -16.61 -0.32 21.33
C GLY A 378 -16.07 0.68 22.38
N TYR A 379 -16.62 1.88 22.47
CA TYR A 379 -16.29 2.91 23.45
C TYR A 379 -17.26 2.86 24.63
N LYS A 380 -16.76 3.23 25.83
CA LYS A 380 -17.55 3.33 27.06
C LYS A 380 -17.11 4.56 27.86
N CYS A 381 -18.07 5.28 28.40
CA CYS A 381 -17.90 6.34 29.37
C CYS A 381 -18.73 6.01 30.61
N SER A 382 -18.13 6.15 31.78
CA SER A 382 -18.80 6.03 33.07
C SER A 382 -18.43 7.21 33.97
N ILE A 383 -19.42 7.81 34.61
CA ILE A 383 -19.29 8.93 35.55
C ILE A 383 -20.18 8.64 36.75
N ASN A 384 -19.61 8.60 37.96
CA ASN A 384 -20.42 8.47 39.18
C ASN A 384 -21.26 9.75 39.34
N ILE A 385 -22.53 9.62 39.71
CA ILE A 385 -23.46 10.75 39.81
C ILE A 385 -22.95 11.80 40.81
N ASN A 386 -22.30 11.36 41.90
CA ASN A 386 -21.74 12.27 42.92
C ASN A 386 -20.53 13.08 42.42
N ASP A 387 -19.86 12.61 41.36
CA ASP A 387 -18.71 13.30 40.75
C ASP A 387 -19.12 14.28 39.64
N ILE A 388 -20.42 14.38 39.34
CA ILE A 388 -20.93 15.26 38.30
C ILE A 388 -20.90 16.72 38.80
N GLN A 389 -20.11 17.53 38.12
CA GLN A 389 -19.95 18.96 38.41
C GLN A 389 -20.95 19.82 37.64
N GLU A 390 -21.32 19.40 36.43
CA GLU A 390 -22.14 20.20 35.55
C GLU A 390 -22.93 19.30 34.59
N VAL A 391 -24.23 19.59 34.47
CA VAL A 391 -25.15 18.95 33.52
C VAL A 391 -25.81 20.06 32.72
N GLN A 392 -25.73 20.00 31.39
CA GLN A 392 -26.41 20.97 30.53
C GLN A 392 -27.14 20.26 29.40
N LEU A 393 -28.30 20.80 29.05
CA LEU A 393 -29.11 20.33 27.93
C LEU A 393 -29.05 21.35 26.79
N PHE A 394 -28.60 20.91 25.62
CA PHE A 394 -28.56 21.72 24.41
C PHE A 394 -29.62 21.26 23.42
N ASN A 395 -30.21 22.20 22.68
CA ASN A 395 -31.13 21.87 21.59
C ASN A 395 -30.43 21.28 20.37
N GLU A 396 -29.16 21.60 20.18
CA GLU A 396 -28.31 21.07 19.11
C GLU A 396 -26.88 20.87 19.64
N MET A 397 -26.04 20.16 18.90
CA MET A 397 -24.63 20.05 19.25
C MET A 397 -24.00 21.45 19.36
N PRO A 398 -23.26 21.75 20.45
CA PRO A 398 -22.58 23.03 20.57
C PRO A 398 -21.68 23.30 19.37
N LYS A 399 -21.67 24.55 18.89
CA LYS A 399 -20.75 25.00 17.83
C LYS A 399 -19.34 25.14 18.40
N ASP A 400 -18.71 24.01 18.66
CA ASP A 400 -17.30 23.89 19.01
C ASP A 400 -16.61 23.04 17.93
N ASN A 401 -15.35 23.34 17.60
CA ASN A 401 -14.59 22.62 16.58
C ASN A 401 -14.16 21.25 17.13
N PHE A 402 -15.10 20.31 17.23
CA PHE A 402 -14.84 18.97 17.72
C PHE A 402 -13.99 18.17 16.72
N THR A 403 -12.73 17.98 17.06
CA THR A 403 -11.82 17.16 16.27
C THR A 403 -11.77 15.74 16.84
N ARG A 404 -12.14 14.75 16.04
CA ARG A 404 -12.04 13.34 16.42
C ARG A 404 -10.58 12.96 16.67
N THR A 405 -10.30 12.39 17.84
CA THR A 405 -8.97 11.88 18.19
C THR A 405 -8.90 10.36 18.07
N ASN A 406 -9.96 9.64 18.43
CA ASN A 406 -10.09 8.20 18.22
C ASN A 406 -11.57 7.80 18.31
N GLY A 407 -12.14 7.16 17.29
CA GLY A 407 -13.57 6.88 17.24
C GLY A 407 -14.12 6.66 15.83
N GLY A 408 -15.44 6.53 15.73
CA GLY A 408 -16.18 6.55 14.48
C GLY A 408 -16.87 7.90 14.29
N SER A 409 -16.76 8.47 13.09
CA SER A 409 -17.56 9.64 12.65
C SER A 409 -18.08 9.32 11.27
N THR A 410 -19.39 9.36 11.11
CA THR A 410 -20.12 9.07 9.89
C THR A 410 -21.16 10.16 9.65
N ASN A 411 -22.06 10.00 8.69
CA ASN A 411 -23.20 10.91 8.54
C ASN A 411 -24.38 10.54 9.46
N GLU A 412 -24.25 9.45 10.23
CA GLU A 412 -25.30 8.98 11.14
C GLU A 412 -24.94 9.18 12.62
N TYR A 413 -23.65 9.25 12.95
CA TYR A 413 -23.18 9.28 14.33
C TYR A 413 -21.74 9.75 14.48
N ASP A 414 -21.46 10.26 15.68
CA ASP A 414 -20.14 10.54 16.24
C ASP A 414 -19.96 9.77 17.56
N ILE A 415 -18.98 8.86 17.59
CA ILE A 415 -18.71 7.97 18.72
C ILE A 415 -17.23 7.92 19.04
N GLY A 416 -16.87 8.18 20.30
CA GLY A 416 -15.53 7.94 20.83
C GLY A 416 -14.92 9.20 21.43
N ASN A 417 -13.62 9.36 21.29
CA ASN A 417 -12.83 10.44 21.87
C ASN A 417 -12.64 11.60 20.89
N TYR A 418 -12.99 12.80 21.33
CA TYR A 418 -12.92 14.04 20.59
C TYR A 418 -12.19 15.11 21.41
N LYS A 419 -11.82 16.19 20.73
CA LYS A 419 -11.28 17.39 21.36
C LYS A 419 -11.98 18.61 20.80
N GLY A 420 -12.75 19.30 21.64
CA GLY A 420 -13.32 20.62 21.36
C GLY A 420 -12.30 21.74 21.64
N ARG A 421 -12.47 22.90 21.01
CA ARG A 421 -11.66 24.10 21.28
C ARG A 421 -12.01 24.69 22.64
N THR A 422 -13.30 24.72 22.99
CA THR A 422 -13.80 25.24 24.26
C THR A 422 -13.89 24.15 25.31
N TYR A 423 -14.38 22.96 24.94
CA TYR A 423 -14.63 21.88 25.90
C TYR A 423 -13.42 20.98 26.18
N GLY A 424 -12.30 21.17 25.47
CA GLY A 424 -11.11 20.34 25.66
C GLY A 424 -11.35 18.87 25.27
N LYS A 425 -10.74 17.92 26.00
CA LYS A 425 -10.93 16.48 25.73
C LYS A 425 -12.32 16.06 26.16
N CYS A 426 -13.08 15.47 25.25
CA CYS A 426 -14.43 14.99 25.53
C CYS A 426 -14.70 13.65 24.83
N MET A 427 -15.77 12.98 25.24
CA MET A 427 -16.31 11.84 24.53
C MET A 427 -17.64 12.21 23.87
N LEU A 428 -17.85 11.76 22.65
CA LEU A 428 -19.12 11.89 21.95
C LEU A 428 -19.79 10.54 21.85
N PHE A 429 -21.09 10.51 22.15
CA PHE A 429 -22.03 9.46 21.80
C PHE A 429 -23.26 10.16 21.20
N ILE A 430 -23.12 10.64 19.97
CA ILE A 430 -24.12 11.41 19.25
C ILE A 430 -24.63 10.65 18.03
N TRP A 431 -25.95 10.63 17.85
CA TRP A 431 -26.64 10.37 16.60
C TRP A 431 -26.87 11.68 15.86
N ASP A 432 -26.43 11.76 14.60
CA ASP A 432 -26.58 12.97 13.80
C ASP A 432 -28.05 13.22 13.45
N GLY A 433 -28.48 14.48 13.56
CA GLY A 433 -29.87 14.89 13.32
C GLY A 433 -30.84 14.66 14.48
N TYR A 434 -30.37 14.16 15.63
CA TYR A 434 -31.20 13.94 16.82
C TYR A 434 -30.91 14.96 17.93
N SER A 435 -31.96 15.43 18.59
CA SER A 435 -31.93 16.38 19.69
C SER A 435 -32.90 15.97 20.81
N PRO A 436 -32.73 16.49 22.04
CA PRO A 436 -31.65 17.35 22.52
C PRO A 436 -30.34 16.58 22.78
N VAL A 437 -29.25 17.33 22.97
CA VAL A 437 -27.94 16.82 23.37
C VAL A 437 -27.70 17.12 24.84
N LEU A 438 -27.37 16.09 25.61
CA LEU A 438 -27.01 16.20 27.01
C LEU A 438 -25.49 16.22 27.16
N MET A 439 -24.97 17.24 27.81
CA MET A 439 -23.59 17.27 28.28
C MET A 439 -23.53 16.94 29.77
N ILE A 440 -22.61 16.05 30.12
CA ILE A 440 -22.25 15.76 31.51
C ILE A 440 -20.76 15.99 31.68
N LYS A 441 -20.41 16.77 32.69
CA LYS A 441 -19.02 17.09 33.03
C LYS A 441 -18.72 16.74 34.48
N SER A 442 -17.58 16.10 34.65
CA SER A 442 -16.94 15.80 35.94
C SER A 442 -15.55 16.43 35.97
N SER A 443 -14.82 16.24 37.05
CA SER A 443 -13.45 16.76 37.22
C SER A 443 -12.48 16.34 36.11
N ASN A 444 -12.69 15.17 35.49
CA ASN A 444 -11.76 14.59 34.51
C ASN A 444 -12.40 14.15 33.19
N LYS A 445 -13.74 14.12 33.08
CA LYS A 445 -14.46 13.68 31.88
C LYS A 445 -15.55 14.66 31.50
N THR A 446 -15.63 14.95 30.21
CA THR A 446 -16.77 15.60 29.57
C THR A 446 -17.34 14.64 28.53
N VAL A 447 -18.64 14.40 28.55
CA VAL A 447 -19.32 13.55 27.59
C VAL A 447 -20.57 14.23 27.06
N PHE A 448 -20.78 14.13 25.74
CA PHE A 448 -21.99 14.57 25.07
C PHE A 448 -22.74 13.34 24.56
N VAL A 449 -24.04 13.27 24.86
CA VAL A 449 -24.89 12.15 24.48
C VAL A 449 -26.24 12.62 23.94
N ASN A 450 -26.81 11.87 23.01
CA ASN A 450 -28.22 11.98 22.65
C ASN A 450 -28.86 10.58 22.46
N SER A 451 -30.13 10.53 22.07
CA SER A 451 -30.86 9.30 21.79
C SER A 451 -31.78 9.48 20.58
N LYS A 452 -32.08 8.37 19.90
CA LYS A 452 -33.14 8.31 18.87
C LYS A 452 -34.54 8.27 19.47
N GLU A 453 -34.66 7.97 20.76
CA GLU A 453 -35.93 7.90 21.47
C GLU A 453 -36.32 9.28 21.99
N ASP A 454 -37.47 9.77 21.50
CA ASP A 454 -37.99 11.09 21.85
C ASP A 454 -38.25 11.21 23.35
N GLY A 455 -37.79 12.31 23.94
CA GLY A 455 -37.96 12.60 25.37
C GLY A 455 -37.02 11.83 26.31
N TYR A 456 -36.38 10.75 25.87
CA TYR A 456 -35.49 9.93 26.71
C TYR A 456 -34.36 10.76 27.34
N ILE A 457 -33.70 11.60 26.53
CA ILE A 457 -32.58 12.44 26.99
C ILE A 457 -33.07 13.56 27.92
N LYS A 458 -34.28 14.08 27.71
CA LYS A 458 -34.87 15.09 28.61
C LYS A 458 -35.17 14.48 29.99
N GLN A 459 -35.76 13.29 30.02
CA GLN A 459 -35.99 12.55 31.27
C GLN A 459 -34.67 12.24 31.99
N MET A 460 -33.62 11.88 31.24
CA MET A 460 -32.28 11.66 31.79
C MET A 460 -31.70 12.93 32.42
N TYR A 461 -31.84 14.06 31.75
CA TYR A 461 -31.42 15.36 32.25
C TYR A 461 -32.14 15.74 33.55
N GLU A 462 -33.47 15.57 33.60
CA GLU A 462 -34.28 15.82 34.80
C GLU A 462 -33.81 14.96 35.98
N LYS A 463 -33.65 13.65 35.76
CA LYS A 463 -33.13 12.72 36.80
C LYS A 463 -31.77 13.17 37.34
N LEU A 464 -30.81 13.47 36.47
CA LEU A 464 -29.47 13.90 36.89
C LEU A 464 -29.49 15.23 37.65
N THR A 465 -30.35 16.15 37.24
CA THR A 465 -30.53 17.45 37.91
C THR A 465 -31.14 17.29 39.29
N ASP A 466 -32.12 16.39 39.44
CA ASP A 466 -32.74 16.09 40.73
C ASP A 466 -31.76 15.40 41.71
N TYR A 467 -30.87 14.55 41.20
CA TYR A 467 -29.75 14.00 41.99
C TYR A 467 -28.79 15.10 42.46
N GLN A 468 -28.48 16.09 41.62
CA GLN A 468 -27.63 17.21 42.04
C GLN A 468 -28.31 18.08 43.11
N LYS A 469 -29.61 18.33 43.00
CA LYS A 469 -30.36 19.08 44.03
C LYS A 469 -30.42 18.34 45.37
N SER A 470 -30.70 17.04 45.34
CA SER A 470 -30.79 16.22 46.56
C SER A 470 -29.45 15.98 47.26
N SER A 471 -28.35 15.88 46.51
CA SER A 471 -26.99 15.76 47.06
C SER A 471 -26.41 17.07 47.61
N HIS A 472 -26.91 18.23 47.16
CA HIS A 472 -26.45 19.55 47.59
C HIS A 472 -27.36 20.22 48.65
N GLY A 473 -28.40 19.55 49.14
CA GLY A 473 -29.18 20.00 50.29
C GLY A 473 -29.79 21.39 50.14
N LEU A 474 -30.60 21.59 49.10
CA LEU A 474 -31.54 22.71 48.99
C LEU A 474 -32.98 22.24 49.17
#